data_AF-A0A8H4RI08-F1
#
_entry.id   AF-A0A8H4RI08-F1
#
_cell.length_a   1.000
_cell.length_b   1.000
_cell.length_c   1.000
_cell.angle_alpha   90.00
_cell.angle_beta   90.00
_cell.angle_gamma   90.00
#
_symmetry.space_group_name_H-M   'P 1'
#
loop_
_entity.id
_entity.type
_entity.pdbx_description
1 polymer ?
#
loop_
_entity_poly.entity_id
_entity_poly.type
_entity_poly.pdbx_seq_one_letter_code
_entity_poly.pdbx_strand_id
1 'polypeptide(L)'
;MEFQKGQPQSLPHHHKVHCLDKLVFDVKCNADDTLRLLSWDALQKWTLENAGCYRYGDPNIEDHAKSQIPRYRFCPENSEDLEYVREYFGKGKDWKPYEEKAWSWDEGWVPSETGLED
;
A
#
# COMPACT_ATOMS: atom_id res chain seq x y z
N MET A 1 -22.24 -13.02 -4.23
CA MET A 1 -22.49 -12.64 -2.82
C MET A 1 -23.74 -11.76 -2.71
N GLU A 2 -24.49 -11.78 -1.61
CA GLU A 2 -25.69 -10.94 -1.38
C GLU A 2 -25.41 -9.43 -1.59
N PHE A 3 -24.18 -8.99 -1.27
CA PHE A 3 -23.70 -7.63 -1.48
C PHE A 3 -23.74 -7.21 -2.95
N GLN A 4 -23.30 -8.10 -3.86
CA GLN A 4 -23.31 -7.85 -5.31
C GLN A 4 -24.71 -7.83 -5.91
N LYS A 5 -25.71 -8.34 -5.18
CA LYS A 5 -27.12 -8.38 -5.59
C LYS A 5 -27.96 -7.29 -4.92
N GLY A 6 -27.35 -6.40 -4.14
CA GLY A 6 -28.06 -5.37 -3.37
C GLY A 6 -28.99 -5.94 -2.28
N GLN A 7 -28.78 -7.19 -1.87
CA GLN A 7 -29.63 -7.88 -0.89
C GLN A 7 -29.13 -7.63 0.54
N PRO A 8 -30.04 -7.51 1.53
CA PRO A 8 -29.67 -7.53 2.94
C PRO A 8 -28.83 -8.77 3.24
N GLN A 9 -27.81 -8.58 4.07
CA GLN A 9 -26.90 -9.65 4.42
C GLN A 9 -27.60 -10.63 5.36
N SER A 10 -27.65 -11.91 5.00
CA SER A 10 -28.23 -12.96 5.85
C SER A 10 -27.46 -13.16 7.15
N LEU A 11 -26.15 -12.86 7.13
CA LEU A 11 -25.29 -12.89 8.30
C LEU A 11 -25.13 -11.50 8.93
N PRO A 12 -25.31 -11.37 10.26
CA PRO A 12 -25.02 -10.15 10.99
C PRO A 12 -23.60 -9.67 10.72
N HIS A 13 -23.42 -8.35 10.60
CA HIS A 13 -22.11 -7.75 10.30
C HIS A 13 -21.03 -8.17 11.30
N HIS A 14 -21.36 -8.17 12.60
CA HIS A 14 -20.47 -8.65 13.67
C HIS A 14 -19.99 -10.10 13.42
N HIS A 15 -20.87 -10.98 12.91
CA HIS A 15 -20.51 -12.36 12.61
C HIS A 15 -19.45 -12.45 11.49
N LYS A 16 -19.57 -11.60 10.48
CA LYS A 16 -18.62 -11.56 9.35
C LYS A 16 -17.26 -11.02 9.78
N VAL A 17 -17.24 -9.96 10.61
CA VAL A 17 -16.00 -9.36 11.10
C VAL A 17 -15.21 -10.35 11.95
N HIS A 18 -15.80 -11.00 12.96
CA HIS A 18 -15.05 -11.96 13.78
C HIS A 18 -14.57 -13.17 12.97
N CYS A 19 -15.38 -13.64 12.02
CA CYS A 19 -15.03 -14.79 11.19
C CYS A 19 -13.86 -14.45 10.27
N LEU A 20 -13.88 -13.28 9.64
CA LEU A 20 -12.80 -12.80 8.81
C LEU A 20 -11.51 -12.61 9.65
N ASP A 21 -11.61 -12.04 10.84
CA ASP A 21 -10.48 -11.90 11.76
C ASP A 21 -9.85 -13.25 12.10
N LYS A 22 -10.68 -14.28 12.38
CA LYS A 22 -10.19 -15.63 12.65
C LYS A 22 -9.51 -16.27 11.45
N LEU A 23 -10.06 -16.09 10.26
CA LEU A 23 -9.45 -16.58 9.01
C LEU A 23 -8.12 -15.87 8.72
N VAL A 24 -8.05 -14.56 8.90
CA VAL A 24 -6.82 -13.79 8.72
C VAL A 24 -5.76 -14.22 9.72
N PHE A 25 -6.14 -14.43 10.99
CA PHE A 25 -5.22 -14.93 12.01
C PHE A 25 -4.67 -16.32 11.64
N ASP A 26 -5.55 -17.23 11.22
CA ASP A 26 -5.16 -18.59 10.82
C ASP A 26 -4.22 -18.59 9.61
N VAL A 27 -4.56 -17.82 8.57
CA VAL A 27 -3.70 -17.66 7.38
C VAL A 27 -2.33 -17.08 7.75
N LYS A 28 -2.26 -16.11 8.65
CA LYS A 28 -0.98 -15.53 9.08
C LYS A 28 -0.13 -16.52 9.88
N CYS A 29 -0.74 -17.33 10.75
CA CYS A 29 -0.01 -18.24 11.63
C CYS A 29 0.33 -19.57 10.96
N ASN A 30 -0.50 -20.04 10.03
CA ASN A 30 -0.35 -21.30 9.32
C ASN A 30 -0.03 -21.09 7.84
N ALA A 31 0.47 -19.89 7.47
CA ALA A 31 1.00 -19.67 6.14
C ALA A 31 2.08 -20.71 5.86
N ASP A 32 1.91 -21.43 4.75
CA ASP A 32 2.92 -22.34 4.25
C ASP A 32 4.07 -21.50 3.67
N ASP A 33 5.10 -21.26 4.49
CA ASP A 33 6.32 -20.56 4.09
C ASP A 33 7.17 -21.37 3.10
N THR A 34 6.73 -22.57 2.72
CA THR A 34 7.34 -23.33 1.63
C THR A 34 7.10 -22.58 0.32
N LEU A 35 8.18 -22.02 -0.23
CA LEU A 35 8.18 -21.43 -1.57
C LEU A 35 7.64 -22.44 -2.59
N ARG A 36 6.41 -22.25 -3.04
CA ARG A 36 5.81 -23.05 -4.12
C ARG A 36 6.41 -22.62 -5.45
N LEU A 37 7.61 -23.11 -5.76
CA LEU A 37 8.26 -23.12 -7.09
C LEU A 37 8.04 -21.86 -7.96
N LEU A 38 8.28 -20.68 -7.39
CA LEU A 38 8.55 -19.48 -8.18
C LEU A 38 10.02 -19.16 -7.97
N SER A 39 10.80 -19.07 -9.04
CA SER A 39 12.15 -18.52 -8.93
C SER A 39 12.05 -17.14 -8.29
N TRP A 40 13.05 -16.77 -7.49
CA TRP A 40 13.12 -15.41 -6.95
C TRP A 40 13.00 -14.36 -8.06
N ASP A 41 13.57 -14.64 -9.24
CA ASP A 41 13.44 -13.81 -10.43
C ASP A 41 11.98 -13.67 -10.91
N ALA A 42 11.19 -14.75 -10.91
CA ALA A 42 9.80 -14.73 -11.31
C ALA A 42 8.93 -13.94 -10.32
N LEU A 43 9.19 -14.12 -9.01
CA LEU A 43 8.54 -13.34 -7.97
C LEU A 43 8.90 -11.86 -8.08
N GLN A 44 10.19 -11.54 -8.21
CA GLN A 44 10.67 -10.17 -8.37
C GLN A 44 10.05 -9.51 -9.61
N LYS A 45 10.07 -10.20 -10.75
CA LYS A 45 9.42 -9.73 -11.97
C LYS A 45 7.95 -9.43 -11.74
N TRP A 46 7.20 -10.36 -11.15
CA TRP A 46 5.77 -10.15 -10.87
C TRP A 46 5.55 -8.94 -9.96
N THR A 47 6.37 -8.76 -8.91
CA THR A 47 6.23 -7.60 -8.01
C THR A 47 6.52 -6.26 -8.69
N LEU A 48 7.44 -6.23 -9.65
CA LEU A 48 7.74 -5.02 -10.44
C LEU A 48 6.61 -4.72 -11.44
N GLU A 49 6.06 -5.75 -12.07
CA GLU A 49 4.95 -5.63 -13.04
C GLU A 49 3.61 -5.27 -12.36
N ASN A 50 3.46 -5.57 -11.07
CA ASN A 50 2.23 -5.36 -10.30
C ASN A 50 2.48 -4.46 -9.08
N ALA A 51 3.43 -3.53 -9.18
CA ALA A 51 3.77 -2.62 -8.09
C ALA A 51 2.60 -1.70 -7.76
N GLY A 52 2.15 -1.73 -6.51
CA GLY A 52 1.16 -0.78 -5.99
C GLY A 52 1.78 0.59 -5.69
N CYS A 53 0.94 1.56 -5.35
CA CYS A 53 1.41 2.86 -4.88
C CYS A 53 1.96 2.73 -3.45
N TYR A 54 3.28 2.55 -3.33
CA TYR A 54 3.95 2.47 -2.04
C TYR A 54 5.44 2.80 -2.16
N ARG A 55 5.97 3.48 -1.15
CA ARG A 55 7.41 3.60 -0.93
C ARG A 55 7.76 3.46 0.54
N TYR A 56 8.93 2.90 0.81
CA TYR A 56 9.52 2.99 2.13
C TYR A 56 10.00 4.44 2.38
N GLY A 57 9.42 5.06 3.40
CA GLY A 57 9.76 6.39 3.87
C GLY A 57 10.90 6.42 4.88
N ASP A 58 11.26 7.60 5.37
CA ASP A 58 12.25 7.74 6.44
C ASP A 58 11.72 7.10 7.72
N PRO A 59 12.34 6.02 8.24
CA PRO A 59 11.85 5.35 9.45
C PRO A 59 11.90 6.25 10.68
N ASN A 60 12.77 7.25 10.74
CA ASN A 60 12.88 8.15 11.90
C ASN A 60 11.80 9.24 11.91
N ILE A 61 11.11 9.44 10.78
CA ILE A 61 10.08 10.48 10.65
C ILE A 61 8.73 9.83 10.38
N GLU A 62 8.65 9.04 9.31
CA GLU A 62 7.40 8.52 8.81
C GLU A 62 6.90 7.33 9.64
N ASP A 63 7.75 6.48 10.26
CA ASP A 63 7.24 5.41 11.16
C ASP A 63 6.63 6.01 12.46
N HIS A 64 7.06 7.22 12.83
CA HIS A 64 6.54 7.94 14.01
C HIS A 64 5.42 8.93 13.67
N ALA A 65 5.07 9.08 12.38
CA ALA A 65 3.99 9.94 11.96
C ALA A 65 2.63 9.43 12.48
N LYS A 66 1.69 10.37 12.70
CA LYS A 66 0.31 10.04 13.12
C LYS A 66 -0.41 9.11 12.13
N SER A 67 0.04 9.07 10.87
CA SER A 67 -0.53 8.24 9.81
C SER A 67 0.56 7.72 8.88
N GLN A 68 0.41 6.46 8.46
CA GLN A 68 1.24 5.82 7.43
C GLN A 68 0.68 6.02 6.01
N ILE A 69 -0.51 6.62 5.88
CA ILE A 69 -1.17 6.88 4.60
C ILE A 69 -0.26 7.62 3.59
N PRO A 70 0.56 8.61 3.97
CA PRO A 70 1.44 9.30 3.03
C PRO A 70 2.38 8.39 2.22
N ARG A 71 2.75 7.21 2.74
CA ARG A 71 3.59 6.23 2.02
C ARG A 71 2.92 5.63 0.79
N TYR A 72 1.60 5.68 0.72
CA TYR A 72 0.82 5.10 -0.37
C TYR A 72 0.61 6.06 -1.54
N ARG A 73 1.27 7.24 -1.53
CA ARG A 73 1.17 8.21 -2.63
C ARG A 73 2.11 7.93 -3.79
N PHE A 74 3.05 7.01 -3.63
CA PHE A 74 4.16 6.79 -4.56
C PHE A 74 3.83 5.71 -5.59
N CYS A 75 3.12 6.09 -6.65
CA CYS A 75 2.72 5.18 -7.72
C CYS A 75 3.77 5.09 -8.85
N PRO A 76 3.89 3.92 -9.53
CA PRO A 76 4.52 3.82 -10.85
C PRO A 76 3.84 4.73 -11.88
N GLU A 77 4.58 5.15 -12.91
CA GLU A 77 4.09 6.09 -13.95
C GLU A 77 2.80 5.65 -14.64
N ASN A 78 2.65 4.34 -14.88
CA ASN A 78 1.50 3.76 -15.58
C ASN A 78 0.47 3.11 -14.63
N SER A 79 0.50 3.45 -13.33
CA SER A 79 -0.45 2.89 -12.37
C SER A 79 -1.87 3.37 -12.64
N GLU A 80 -2.82 2.43 -12.66
CA GLU A 80 -4.26 2.73 -12.76
C GLU A 80 -4.76 3.55 -11.56
N ASP A 81 -4.06 3.48 -10.43
CA ASP A 81 -4.43 4.15 -9.18
C ASP A 81 -3.96 5.60 -9.09
N LEU A 82 -3.10 6.05 -10.01
CA LEU A 82 -2.43 7.35 -9.93
C LEU A 82 -3.41 8.53 -9.87
N GLU A 83 -4.53 8.46 -10.61
CA GLU A 83 -5.54 9.52 -10.57
C GLU A 83 -6.29 9.56 -9.23
N TYR A 84 -6.59 8.41 -8.62
CA TYR A 84 -7.23 8.36 -7.29
C TYR A 84 -6.28 8.90 -6.21
N VAL A 85 -5.00 8.56 -6.30
CA VAL A 85 -3.97 9.08 -5.40
C VAL A 85 -3.85 10.59 -5.54
N ARG A 86 -3.83 11.12 -6.77
CA ARG A 86 -3.82 12.57 -7.03
C ARG A 86 -5.01 13.27 -6.38
N GLU A 87 -6.21 12.72 -6.55
CA GLU A 87 -7.42 13.25 -5.92
C GLU A 87 -7.32 13.26 -4.39
N TYR A 88 -6.95 12.14 -3.79
CA TYR A 88 -6.87 12.01 -2.33
C TYR A 88 -5.84 12.97 -1.70
N PHE A 89 -4.68 13.15 -2.34
CA PHE A 89 -3.61 14.01 -1.82
C PHE A 89 -3.64 15.44 -2.40
N GLY A 90 -4.67 15.82 -3.16
CA GLY A 90 -4.81 17.15 -3.75
C GLY A 90 -3.68 17.53 -4.72
N LYS A 91 -3.18 16.57 -5.50
CA LYS A 91 -2.08 16.76 -6.44
C LYS A 91 -2.56 16.94 -7.88
N GLY A 92 -1.90 17.82 -8.62
CA GLY A 92 -2.18 18.07 -10.04
C GLY A 92 -1.64 16.96 -10.95
N LYS A 93 -2.05 16.99 -12.24
CA LYS A 93 -1.56 16.05 -13.26
C LYS A 93 -0.06 16.18 -13.54
N ASP A 94 0.50 17.36 -13.30
CA ASP A 94 1.93 17.62 -13.48
C ASP A 94 2.78 17.01 -12.36
N TRP A 95 2.16 16.64 -11.22
CA TRP A 95 2.85 15.97 -10.13
C TRP A 95 3.04 14.49 -10.46
N LYS A 96 4.30 14.04 -10.38
CA LYS A 96 4.72 12.68 -10.66
C LYS A 96 5.38 12.06 -9.42
N PRO A 97 4.66 11.20 -8.69
CA PRO A 97 5.18 10.64 -7.45
C PRO A 97 6.48 9.84 -7.61
N TYR A 98 6.69 9.20 -8.76
CA TYR A 98 7.90 8.41 -9.03
C TYR A 98 9.18 9.26 -9.16
N GLU A 99 9.05 10.57 -9.40
CA GLU A 99 10.17 11.51 -9.46
C GLU A 99 10.54 12.07 -8.07
N GLU A 100 9.72 11.85 -7.04
CA GLU A 100 10.03 12.32 -5.69
C GLU A 100 11.21 11.55 -5.10
N LYS A 101 12.14 12.29 -4.47
CA LYS A 101 13.33 11.71 -3.83
C LYS A 101 12.91 10.68 -2.78
N ALA A 102 13.41 9.46 -2.95
CA ALA A 102 13.28 8.39 -1.97
C ALA A 102 14.28 8.59 -0.83
N TRP A 103 13.89 8.18 0.37
CA TRP A 103 14.84 8.10 1.45
C TRP A 103 15.83 6.95 1.20
N SER A 104 17.13 7.19 1.42
CA SER A 104 18.17 6.17 1.31
C SER A 104 19.12 6.25 2.52
N TRP A 105 19.62 5.09 2.94
CA TRP A 105 20.60 4.99 4.01
C TRP A 105 21.98 5.52 3.61
N ASP A 106 22.24 5.64 2.30
CA ASP A 106 23.56 5.96 1.74
C ASP A 106 23.77 7.47 1.48
N GLU A 107 22.69 8.25 1.29
CA GLU A 107 22.81 9.67 0.87
C GLU A 107 22.75 10.69 2.01
N GLY A 108 22.47 10.26 3.24
CA GLY A 108 22.24 11.20 4.34
C GLY A 108 21.01 12.10 4.11
N TRP A 109 20.48 12.65 5.19
CA TRP A 109 19.28 13.47 5.22
C TRP A 109 19.35 14.66 4.22
N VAL A 110 18.42 14.72 3.27
CA VAL A 110 18.14 15.92 2.46
C VAL A 110 16.67 16.29 2.68
N PRO A 111 16.36 17.41 3.34
CA PRO A 111 14.98 17.83 3.55
C PRO A 111 14.36 18.19 2.20
N SER A 112 13.24 17.57 1.85
CA SER A 112 12.37 18.13 0.82
C SER A 112 11.53 19.23 1.46
N GLU A 113 11.71 20.48 1.04
CA GLU A 113 11.04 21.70 1.53
C GLU A 113 9.52 21.77 1.23
N THR A 114 8.78 20.66 1.25
CA THR A 114 7.33 20.70 0.98
C THR A 114 6.55 19.90 2.02
N GLY A 115 6.35 20.54 3.17
CA GLY A 115 5.06 20.65 3.87
C GLY A 115 4.28 19.36 4.10
N LEU A 116 4.57 18.70 5.22
CA LEU A 116 3.53 18.14 6.06
C LEU A 116 2.98 19.30 6.90
N GLU A 117 1.90 19.92 6.45
CA GLU A 117 1.05 20.73 7.34
C GLU A 117 -0.11 19.84 7.83
N ASP A 118 -0.50 20.09 9.07
CA ASP A 118 -1.21 19.23 10.04
C ASP A 118 -2.52 18.53 9.61
#